data_AF-A0AA88Y8X7-F1
#
_entry.id   AF-A0AA88Y8X7-F1
#
_cell.length_a   1.000
_cell.length_b   1.000
_cell.length_c   1.000
_cell.angle_alpha   90.00
_cell.angle_beta   90.00
_cell.angle_gamma   90.00
#
_symmetry.space_group_name_H-M   'P 1'
#
loop_
_entity.id
_entity.type
_entity.pdbx_description
1 polymer ?
#
loop_
_entity_poly.entity_id
_entity_poly.type
_entity_poly.pdbx_seq_one_letter_code
_entity_poly.pdbx_strand_id
1 'polypeptide(L)'
;MGQGTTKHSLDKGMKLYQEENFAGAISEWSNALKRSSLLLHSGRLNDAMDMCELSMKEAMRVGDRPVQGKCLFTFAEIHRKRKDYERSYPRYESAYSIFVEMGDRMNQLEVLHGMAKTMASLKDFQQALELSEKAAGLALDIGNKFGYLESKTRMVDLYRMLGNDENSRFSDAEVTTVANELELFCGVCGEQIGLIPEGLDPLPCGHLIHSRCVPHLARYTWGRKGRRRPCPSCRARSSGNPLSDRA
;
A
#
# COMPACT_ATOMS: atom_id res chain seq x y z
N MET A 1 15.09 11.83 -18.39
CA MET A 1 14.09 12.92 -18.53
C MET A 1 13.32 13.19 -17.22
N GLY A 2 13.89 12.95 -16.02
CA GLY A 2 13.18 13.09 -14.73
C GLY A 2 13.33 14.45 -14.03
N GLN A 3 14.38 15.21 -14.33
CA GLN A 3 14.73 16.45 -13.60
C GLN A 3 13.80 17.65 -13.87
N GLY A 4 13.09 17.67 -15.01
CA GLY A 4 12.24 18.80 -15.38
C GLY A 4 10.96 18.92 -14.54
N THR A 5 10.40 17.79 -14.08
CA THR A 5 9.12 17.79 -13.36
C THR A 5 9.27 18.03 -11.86
N THR A 6 10.41 17.66 -11.28
CA THR A 6 10.72 17.87 -9.86
C THR A 6 10.96 19.35 -9.58
N LYS A 7 11.79 20.00 -10.41
CA LYS A 7 12.06 21.44 -10.34
C LYS A 7 10.81 22.30 -10.59
N HIS A 8 9.97 21.92 -11.54
CA HIS A 8 8.75 22.68 -11.85
C HIS A 8 7.75 22.74 -10.69
N SER A 9 7.56 21.63 -9.97
CA SER A 9 6.64 21.59 -8.82
C SER A 9 7.17 22.43 -7.65
N LEU A 10 8.50 22.46 -7.49
CA LEU A 10 9.19 23.29 -6.48
C LEU A 10 9.05 24.79 -6.77
N ASP A 11 9.42 25.22 -7.98
CA ASP A 11 9.40 26.64 -8.36
C ASP A 11 7.97 27.19 -8.24
N LYS A 12 6.96 26.37 -8.58
CA LYS A 12 5.56 26.73 -8.44
C LYS A 12 5.12 26.86 -6.98
N GLY A 13 5.45 25.89 -6.13
CA GLY A 13 5.14 25.98 -4.69
C GLY A 13 5.82 27.16 -3.99
N MET A 14 7.09 27.43 -4.34
CA MET A 14 7.86 28.56 -3.80
C MET A 14 7.29 29.91 -4.24
N LYS A 15 6.89 30.03 -5.50
CA LYS A 15 6.24 31.24 -6.02
C LYS A 15 4.94 31.52 -5.27
N LEU A 16 4.09 30.51 -5.08
CA LEU A 16 2.85 30.64 -4.31
C LEU A 16 3.12 31.06 -2.87
N TYR A 17 4.15 30.53 -2.24
CA TYR A 17 4.53 30.93 -0.88
C TYR A 17 5.00 32.39 -0.79
N GLN A 18 5.80 32.86 -1.77
CA GLN A 18 6.24 34.26 -1.85
C GLN A 18 5.09 35.23 -2.11
N GLU A 19 4.05 34.76 -2.80
CA GLU A 19 2.79 35.48 -3.03
C GLU A 19 1.82 35.41 -1.83
N GLU A 20 2.28 34.95 -0.66
CA GLU A 20 1.49 34.73 0.57
C GLU A 20 0.32 33.73 0.39
N ASN A 21 0.33 32.97 -0.72
CA ASN A 21 -0.61 31.88 -0.96
C ASN A 21 -0.10 30.57 -0.34
N PHE A 22 -0.10 30.54 0.99
CA PHE A 22 0.38 29.39 1.78
C PHE A 22 -0.40 28.11 1.49
N ALA A 23 -1.72 28.21 1.31
CA ALA A 23 -2.56 27.05 0.98
C ALA A 23 -2.18 26.43 -0.37
N GLY A 24 -1.91 27.26 -1.38
CA GLY A 24 -1.44 26.81 -2.68
C GLY A 24 -0.07 26.14 -2.61
N ALA A 25 0.87 26.72 -1.85
CA ALA A 25 2.20 26.17 -1.65
C ALA A 25 2.15 24.78 -0.95
N ILE A 26 1.39 24.67 0.14
CA ILE A 26 1.19 23.40 0.87
C ILE A 26 0.57 22.33 -0.03
N SER A 27 -0.41 22.70 -0.87
CA SER A 27 -1.04 21.79 -1.83
C SER A 27 -0.03 21.24 -2.84
N GLU A 28 0.86 22.09 -3.39
CA GLU A 28 1.89 21.65 -4.33
C GLU A 28 2.89 20.68 -3.69
N TRP A 29 3.32 20.93 -2.44
CA TRP A 29 4.24 20.02 -1.73
C TRP A 29 3.56 18.70 -1.34
N SER A 30 2.29 18.74 -0.92
CA SER A 30 1.49 17.53 -0.69
C SER A 30 1.36 16.69 -1.96
N ASN A 31 1.19 17.32 -3.12
CA ASN A 31 1.17 16.63 -4.41
C ASN A 31 2.54 16.05 -4.78
N ALA A 32 3.63 16.75 -4.47
CA ALA A 32 4.99 16.25 -4.66
C ALA A 32 5.24 14.96 -3.85
N LEU A 33 4.79 14.94 -2.59
CA LEU A 33 4.84 13.77 -1.73
C LEU A 33 3.94 12.61 -2.23
N LYS A 34 2.73 12.90 -2.71
CA LYS A 34 1.90 11.84 -3.34
C LYS A 34 2.61 11.23 -4.55
N ARG A 35 3.28 12.07 -5.34
CA ARG A 35 4.06 11.62 -6.50
C ARG A 35 5.28 10.80 -6.10
N SER A 36 5.95 11.12 -4.99
CA SER A 36 7.08 10.32 -4.51
C SER A 36 6.64 8.90 -4.15
N SER A 37 5.47 8.73 -3.54
CA SER A 37 4.89 7.41 -3.29
C SER A 37 4.63 6.63 -4.59
N LEU A 38 4.09 7.26 -5.64
CA LEU A 38 3.93 6.60 -6.94
C LEU A 38 5.28 6.20 -7.58
N LEU A 39 6.29 7.05 -7.45
CA LEU A 39 7.65 6.78 -7.93
C LEU A 39 8.30 5.63 -7.16
N LEU A 40 8.06 5.54 -5.85
CA LEU A 40 8.49 4.43 -5.00
C LEU A 40 7.92 3.09 -5.48
N HIS A 41 6.62 3.06 -5.80
CA HIS A 41 5.96 1.85 -6.30
C HIS A 41 6.43 1.44 -7.71
N SER A 42 6.77 2.42 -8.56
CA SER A 42 7.33 2.17 -9.89
C SER A 42 8.85 1.90 -9.90
N GLY A 43 9.49 1.79 -8.74
CA GLY A 43 10.91 1.47 -8.61
C GLY A 43 11.85 2.65 -8.94
N ARG A 44 11.33 3.84 -9.20
CA ARG A 44 12.09 5.07 -9.46
C ARG A 44 12.55 5.72 -8.15
N LEU A 45 13.37 4.99 -7.40
CA LEU A 45 13.76 5.33 -6.03
C LEU A 45 14.50 6.66 -5.91
N ASN A 46 15.32 7.02 -6.90
CA ASN A 46 16.05 8.30 -6.90
C ASN A 46 15.08 9.47 -7.07
N ASP A 47 14.17 9.40 -8.04
CA ASP A 47 13.17 10.46 -8.24
C ASP A 47 12.23 10.57 -7.03
N ALA A 48 11.89 9.45 -6.37
CA ALA A 48 11.12 9.45 -5.13
C ALA A 48 11.88 10.12 -3.98
N MET A 49 13.19 9.87 -3.87
CA MET A 49 14.07 10.50 -2.87
C MET A 49 14.11 12.01 -3.07
N ASP A 50 14.40 12.46 -4.30
CA ASP A 50 14.45 13.88 -4.63
C ASP A 50 13.14 14.58 -4.23
N MET A 51 11.99 14.02 -4.61
CA MET A 51 10.68 14.61 -4.28
C MET A 51 10.39 14.65 -2.77
N CYS A 52 10.85 13.65 -2.01
CA CYS A 52 10.72 13.65 -0.55
C CYS A 52 11.67 14.64 0.13
N GLU A 53 12.91 14.78 -0.34
CA GLU A 53 13.87 15.76 0.18
C GLU A 53 13.34 17.19 0.00
N LEU A 54 12.76 17.47 -1.16
CA LEU A 54 12.11 18.75 -1.42
C LEU A 54 10.94 19.00 -0.48
N SER A 55 10.05 18.02 -0.33
CA SER A 55 8.88 18.13 0.54
C SER A 55 9.27 18.28 2.02
N MET A 56 10.30 17.55 2.47
CA MET A 56 10.83 17.60 3.84
C MET A 56 11.43 18.96 4.18
N LYS A 57 12.25 19.53 3.28
CA LYS A 57 12.89 20.83 3.48
C LYS A 57 11.85 21.92 3.74
N GLU A 58 10.78 21.93 2.95
CA GLU A 58 9.73 22.93 3.08
C GLU A 58 8.85 22.66 4.30
N ALA A 59 8.50 21.40 4.58
CA ALA A 59 7.76 21.02 5.78
C ALA A 59 8.51 21.40 7.06
N MET A 60 9.84 21.35 7.07
CA MET A 60 10.66 21.90 8.17
C MET A 60 10.55 23.42 8.27
N ARG A 61 10.63 24.12 7.13
CA ARG A 61 10.56 25.59 7.09
C ARG A 61 9.25 26.15 7.65
N VAL A 62 8.12 25.50 7.35
CA VAL A 62 6.79 25.94 7.79
C VAL A 62 6.29 25.22 9.05
N GLY A 63 7.04 24.24 9.57
CA GLY A 63 6.65 23.47 10.75
C GLY A 63 5.52 22.44 10.53
N ASP A 64 5.30 21.98 9.30
CA ASP A 64 4.27 20.98 8.97
C ASP A 64 4.70 19.56 9.42
N ARG A 65 4.36 19.23 10.68
CA ARG A 65 4.59 17.91 11.28
C ARG A 65 3.99 16.75 10.47
N PRO A 66 2.72 16.79 10.02
CA PRO A 66 2.16 15.74 9.16
C PRO A 66 3.02 15.40 7.94
N VAL A 67 3.48 16.41 7.20
CA VAL A 67 4.29 16.21 5.99
C VAL A 67 5.68 15.69 6.36
N GLN A 68 6.29 16.18 7.45
CA GLN A 68 7.57 15.66 7.95
C GLN A 68 7.48 14.15 8.24
N GLY A 69 6.43 13.70 8.95
CA GLY A 69 6.21 12.28 9.26
C GLY A 69 6.09 11.41 8.00
N LYS A 70 5.32 11.87 7.01
CA LYS A 70 5.16 11.15 5.74
C LYS A 70 6.43 11.13 4.88
N CYS A 71 7.23 12.19 4.91
CA CYS A 71 8.54 12.21 4.25
C CYS A 71 9.49 11.20 4.91
N LEU A 72 9.55 11.17 6.25
CA LEU A 72 10.36 10.20 7.01
C LEU A 72 9.95 8.75 6.71
N PHE A 73 8.65 8.46 6.69
CA PHE A 73 8.13 7.16 6.26
C PHE A 73 8.58 6.81 4.83
N THR A 74 8.46 7.75 3.90
CA THR A 74 8.83 7.48 2.51
C THR A 74 10.34 7.29 2.35
N PHE A 75 11.16 8.06 3.06
CA PHE A 75 12.61 7.82 3.11
C PHE A 75 12.93 6.44 3.65
N ALA A 76 12.26 6.02 4.73
CA ALA A 76 12.44 4.70 5.31
C ALA A 76 12.13 3.58 4.31
N GLU A 77 11.04 3.69 3.54
CA GLU A 77 10.69 2.75 2.47
C GLU A 77 11.73 2.75 1.33
N ILE A 78 12.23 3.91 0.91
CA ILE A 78 13.27 4.01 -0.12
C ILE A 78 14.55 3.27 0.34
N HIS A 79 15.01 3.55 1.57
CA HIS A 79 16.18 2.88 2.14
C HIS A 79 15.94 1.37 2.28
N ARG A 80 14.77 0.94 2.74
CA ARG A 80 14.41 -0.49 2.84
C ARG A 80 14.45 -1.18 1.47
N LYS A 81 13.88 -0.58 0.43
CA LYS A 81 13.94 -1.12 -0.94
C LYS A 81 15.36 -1.18 -1.50
N ARG A 82 16.25 -0.27 -1.08
CA ARG A 82 17.69 -0.31 -1.36
C ARG A 82 18.47 -1.31 -0.49
N LYS A 83 17.80 -2.01 0.43
CA LYS A 83 18.39 -2.90 1.44
C LYS A 83 19.32 -2.20 2.44
N ASP A 84 19.15 -0.90 2.60
CA ASP A 84 19.87 -0.04 3.55
C ASP A 84 19.07 0.04 4.86
N TYR A 85 19.03 -1.07 5.59
CA TYR A 85 18.17 -1.22 6.76
C TYR A 85 18.62 -0.36 7.94
N GLU A 86 19.92 -0.12 8.09
CA GLU A 86 20.51 0.75 9.11
C GLU A 86 19.99 2.19 9.00
N ARG A 87 19.79 2.69 7.78
CA ARG A 87 19.18 4.01 7.57
C ARG A 87 17.66 3.99 7.55
N SER A 88 17.06 2.85 7.21
CA SER A 88 15.60 2.70 7.12
C SER A 88 14.94 2.73 8.50
N TYR A 89 15.41 1.92 9.45
CA TYR A 89 14.72 1.73 10.72
C TYR A 89 14.62 3.01 11.58
N PRO A 90 15.70 3.81 11.77
CA PRO A 90 15.60 5.05 12.56
C PRO A 90 14.65 6.09 11.94
N ARG A 91 14.48 6.07 10.61
CA ARG A 91 13.52 6.93 9.92
C ARG A 91 12.09 6.48 10.16
N TYR A 92 11.84 5.17 10.23
CA TYR A 92 10.55 4.67 10.70
C TYR A 92 10.28 5.09 12.14
N GLU A 93 11.24 4.97 13.05
CA GLU A 93 11.06 5.38 14.46
C GLU A 93 10.72 6.87 14.57
N SER A 94 11.45 7.70 13.80
CA SER A 94 11.18 9.13 13.72
C SER A 94 9.77 9.40 13.19
N ALA A 95 9.35 8.73 12.11
CA ALA A 95 7.99 8.87 11.57
C ALA A 95 6.92 8.42 12.57
N TYR A 96 7.14 7.28 13.25
CA TYR A 96 6.25 6.75 14.26
C TYR A 96 6.01 7.75 15.41
N SER A 97 7.09 8.35 15.94
CA SER A 97 6.98 9.38 17.00
C SER A 97 6.09 10.54 16.56
N ILE A 98 6.28 11.04 15.34
CA ILE A 98 5.46 12.14 14.81
C ILE A 98 3.98 11.73 14.75
N PHE A 99 3.69 10.55 14.22
CA PHE A 99 2.30 10.09 14.10
C PHE A 99 1.67 9.76 15.45
N VAL A 100 2.45 9.36 16.46
CA VAL A 100 1.99 9.22 17.85
C VAL A 100 1.61 10.58 18.43
N GLU A 101 2.49 11.57 18.32
CA GLU A 101 2.24 12.94 18.80
C GLU A 101 0.98 13.55 18.17
N MET A 102 0.72 13.23 16.91
CA MET A 102 -0.46 13.71 16.16
C MET A 102 -1.73 12.88 16.39
N GLY A 103 -1.63 11.70 17.03
CA GLY A 103 -2.74 10.76 17.12
C GLY A 103 -3.16 10.12 15.79
N ASP A 104 -2.29 10.14 14.77
CA ASP A 104 -2.56 9.57 13.44
C ASP A 104 -2.36 8.05 13.45
N ARG A 105 -3.39 7.33 13.92
CA ARG A 105 -3.34 5.88 14.10
C ARG A 105 -3.20 5.10 12.78
N MET A 106 -3.67 5.64 11.66
CA MET A 106 -3.52 4.99 10.36
C MET A 106 -2.07 5.02 9.89
N ASN A 107 -1.38 6.16 9.99
CA ASN A 107 0.03 6.23 9.62
C ASN A 107 0.94 5.52 10.64
N GLN A 108 0.55 5.44 11.92
CA GLN A 108 1.23 4.58 12.90
C GLN A 108 1.23 3.10 12.44
N LEU A 109 0.09 2.61 11.94
CA LEU A 109 -0.05 1.23 11.45
C LEU A 109 0.88 0.94 10.27
N GLU A 110 0.88 1.82 9.26
CA GLU A 110 1.76 1.70 8.09
C GLU A 110 3.25 1.67 8.48
N VAL A 111 3.64 2.52 9.45
CA VAL A 111 5.01 2.53 9.96
C VAL A 111 5.36 1.22 10.66
N LEU A 112 4.48 0.66 11.49
CA LEU A 112 4.71 -0.63 12.15
C LEU A 112 4.90 -1.76 11.14
N HIS A 113 4.09 -1.79 10.06
CA HIS A 113 4.30 -2.75 8.97
C HIS A 113 5.65 -2.56 8.28
N GLY A 114 6.05 -1.31 8.04
CA GLY A 114 7.36 -0.97 7.48
C GLY A 114 8.52 -1.45 8.37
N MET A 115 8.43 -1.21 9.68
CA MET A 115 9.41 -1.68 10.66
C MET A 115 9.48 -3.21 10.71
N ALA A 116 8.34 -3.90 10.74
CA ALA A 116 8.28 -5.36 10.75
C ALA A 116 8.93 -5.96 9.49
N LYS A 117 8.67 -5.36 8.31
CA LYS A 117 9.33 -5.72 7.05
C LYS A 117 10.85 -5.53 7.11
N THR A 118 11.31 -4.45 7.71
CA THR A 118 12.76 -4.19 7.90
C THR A 118 13.40 -5.22 8.82
N MET A 119 12.80 -5.52 9.97
CA MET A 119 13.33 -6.50 10.92
C MET A 119 13.35 -7.92 10.34
N ALA A 120 12.29 -8.31 9.62
CA ALA A 120 12.26 -9.58 8.91
C ALA A 120 13.38 -9.67 7.86
N SER A 121 13.71 -8.56 7.19
CA SER A 121 14.79 -8.52 6.20
C SER A 121 16.18 -8.60 6.84
N LEU A 122 16.32 -8.16 8.09
CA LEU A 122 17.51 -8.33 8.92
C LEU A 122 17.59 -9.71 9.58
N LYS A 123 16.59 -10.58 9.37
CA LYS A 123 16.42 -11.89 10.01
C LYS A 123 16.22 -11.84 11.53
N ASP A 124 15.86 -10.68 12.07
CA ASP A 124 15.35 -10.57 13.43
C ASP A 124 13.85 -10.88 13.41
N PHE A 125 13.53 -12.18 13.33
CA PHE A 125 12.15 -12.64 13.19
C PHE A 125 11.34 -12.43 14.46
N GLN A 126 11.98 -12.43 15.63
CA GLN A 126 11.30 -12.20 16.90
C GLN A 126 10.85 -10.75 17.02
N GLN A 127 11.73 -9.78 16.73
CA GLN A 127 11.35 -8.37 16.75
C GLN A 127 10.33 -8.04 15.65
N ALA A 128 10.46 -8.66 14.47
CA ALA A 128 9.47 -8.53 13.40
C ALA A 128 8.08 -9.05 13.82
N LEU A 129 8.04 -10.11 14.63
CA LEU A 129 6.80 -10.68 15.14
C LEU A 129 6.12 -9.74 16.13
N GLU A 130 6.87 -9.21 17.11
CA GLU A 130 6.35 -8.22 18.06
C GLU A 130 5.78 -6.97 17.38
N LEU A 131 6.46 -6.49 16.33
CA LEU A 131 5.98 -5.36 15.53
C LEU A 131 4.71 -5.71 14.75
N SER A 132 4.59 -6.94 14.24
CA SER A 132 3.40 -7.42 13.53
C SER A 132 2.22 -7.61 14.47
N GLU A 133 2.45 -8.07 15.70
CA GLU A 133 1.43 -8.17 16.75
C GLU A 133 0.92 -6.79 17.17
N LYS A 134 1.82 -5.83 17.39
CA LYS A 134 1.47 -4.42 17.65
C LYS A 134 0.63 -3.83 16.51
N ALA A 135 1.03 -4.09 15.27
CA ALA A 135 0.28 -3.65 14.09
C ALA A 135 -1.11 -4.31 14.02
N ALA A 136 -1.22 -5.61 14.31
CA ALA A 136 -2.51 -6.31 14.34
C ALA A 136 -3.45 -5.73 15.41
N GLY A 137 -2.94 -5.49 16.63
CA GLY A 137 -3.71 -4.87 17.71
C GLY A 137 -4.20 -3.47 17.33
N LEU A 138 -3.31 -2.62 16.80
CA LEU A 138 -3.68 -1.29 16.34
C LEU A 138 -4.71 -1.32 15.21
N ALA A 139 -4.59 -2.27 14.27
CA ALA A 139 -5.53 -2.43 13.18
C ALA A 139 -6.93 -2.82 13.68
N LEU A 140 -7.03 -3.70 14.68
CA LEU A 140 -8.31 -4.02 15.34
C LEU A 140 -8.91 -2.78 16.00
N ASP A 141 -8.12 -2.05 16.78
CA ASP A 141 -8.57 -0.86 17.50
C ASP A 141 -9.19 0.21 16.60
N ILE A 142 -8.69 0.35 15.37
CA ILE A 142 -9.19 1.32 14.39
C ILE A 142 -10.15 0.72 13.36
N GLY A 143 -10.49 -0.57 13.47
CA GLY A 143 -11.38 -1.27 12.54
C GLY A 143 -10.80 -1.49 11.14
N ASN A 144 -9.48 -1.43 10.97
CA ASN A 144 -8.82 -1.63 9.68
C ASN A 144 -8.59 -3.13 9.41
N LYS A 145 -9.59 -3.78 8.81
CA LYS A 145 -9.50 -5.21 8.44
C LYS A 145 -8.36 -5.54 7.48
N PHE A 146 -8.04 -4.66 6.53
CA PHE A 146 -6.93 -4.88 5.59
C PHE A 146 -5.58 -4.85 6.30
N GLY A 147 -5.37 -3.86 7.18
CA GLY A 147 -4.14 -3.77 7.97
C GLY A 147 -3.99 -4.95 8.94
N TYR A 148 -5.11 -5.45 9.49
CA TYR A 148 -5.10 -6.67 10.29
C TYR A 148 -4.69 -7.89 9.47
N LEU A 149 -5.27 -8.07 8.28
CA LEU A 149 -4.94 -9.14 7.35
C LEU A 149 -3.46 -9.11 6.95
N GLU A 150 -2.90 -7.92 6.67
CA GLU A 150 -1.48 -7.76 6.35
C GLU A 150 -0.59 -8.17 7.54
N SER A 151 -0.92 -7.72 8.76
CA SER A 151 -0.19 -8.10 9.97
C SER A 151 -0.21 -9.61 10.20
N LYS A 152 -1.38 -10.25 10.08
CA LYS A 152 -1.52 -11.69 10.32
C LYS A 152 -0.82 -12.52 9.25
N THR A 153 -0.91 -12.12 7.98
CA THR A 153 -0.14 -12.75 6.90
C THR A 153 1.36 -12.67 7.17
N ARG A 154 1.85 -11.53 7.64
CA ARG A 154 3.26 -11.38 8.06
C ARG A 154 3.63 -12.33 9.18
N MET A 155 2.77 -12.48 10.19
CA MET A 155 2.99 -13.40 11.31
C MET A 155 3.05 -14.86 10.84
N VAL A 156 2.19 -15.28 9.89
CA VAL A 156 2.23 -16.62 9.28
C VAL A 156 3.62 -16.90 8.70
N ASP A 157 4.16 -15.97 7.91
CA ASP A 157 5.49 -16.11 7.30
C ASP A 157 6.60 -16.17 8.37
N LEU A 158 6.53 -15.32 9.38
CA LEU A 158 7.51 -15.27 10.47
C LEU A 158 7.50 -16.55 11.31
N TYR A 159 6.33 -17.07 11.67
CA TYR A 159 6.23 -18.33 12.40
C TYR A 159 6.78 -19.51 11.60
N ARG A 160 6.56 -19.54 10.28
CA ARG A 160 7.19 -20.56 9.40
C ARG A 160 8.71 -20.45 9.42
N MET A 161 9.26 -19.23 9.36
CA MET A 161 10.71 -19.00 9.44
C MET A 161 11.31 -19.42 10.79
N LEU A 162 10.52 -19.33 11.86
CA LEU A 162 10.89 -19.76 13.21
C LEU A 162 10.63 -21.26 13.48
N GLY A 163 10.00 -21.99 12.54
CA GLY A 163 9.62 -23.39 12.72
C GLY A 163 8.46 -23.62 13.71
N ASN A 164 7.66 -22.58 13.98
CA ASN A 164 6.49 -22.65 14.85
C ASN A 164 5.22 -22.90 14.03
N ASP A 165 5.03 -24.16 13.62
CA ASP A 165 3.92 -24.55 12.76
C ASP A 165 2.54 -24.37 13.42
N GLU A 166 2.45 -24.48 14.74
CA GLU A 166 1.20 -24.32 15.49
C GLU A 166 0.69 -22.88 15.39
N ASN A 167 1.53 -21.90 15.74
CA ASN A 167 1.14 -20.49 15.67
C ASN A 167 0.99 -20.00 14.22
N SER A 168 1.75 -20.58 13.28
CA SER A 168 1.56 -20.32 11.85
C SER A 168 0.15 -20.72 11.41
N ARG A 169 -0.29 -21.95 11.74
CA ARG A 169 -1.64 -22.43 11.39
C ARG A 169 -2.74 -21.63 12.06
N PHE A 170 -2.55 -21.24 13.31
CA PHE A 170 -3.51 -20.38 14.02
C PHE A 170 -3.68 -19.04 13.32
N SER A 171 -2.56 -18.37 13.00
CA SER A 171 -2.58 -17.09 12.28
C SER A 171 -3.16 -17.21 10.87
N ASP A 172 -2.89 -18.32 10.17
CA ASP A 172 -3.39 -18.61 8.82
C ASP A 172 -4.91 -18.82 8.80
N ALA A 173 -5.47 -19.42 9.85
CA ALA A 173 -6.92 -19.53 10.02
C ALA A 173 -7.59 -18.16 10.20
N GLU A 174 -6.95 -17.23 10.94
CA GLU A 174 -7.44 -15.86 11.06
C GLU A 174 -7.36 -15.09 9.74
N VAL A 175 -6.25 -15.24 9.00
CA VAL A 175 -6.09 -14.67 7.64
C VAL A 175 -7.22 -15.15 6.73
N THR A 176 -7.51 -16.45 6.73
CA THR A 176 -8.59 -17.04 5.93
C THR A 176 -9.96 -16.50 6.33
N THR A 177 -10.21 -16.33 7.62
CA THR A 177 -11.47 -15.78 8.14
C THR A 177 -11.69 -14.35 7.65
N VAL A 178 -10.68 -13.49 7.79
CA VAL A 178 -10.78 -12.09 7.36
C VAL A 178 -10.85 -11.97 5.84
N ALA A 179 -10.12 -12.81 5.09
CA ALA A 179 -10.23 -12.85 3.63
C ALA A 179 -11.65 -13.23 3.17
N ASN A 180 -12.31 -14.16 3.87
CA ASN A 180 -13.72 -14.53 3.64
C ASN A 180 -14.67 -13.35 3.92
N GLU A 181 -14.49 -12.67 5.05
CA GLU A 181 -15.31 -11.50 5.40
C GLU A 181 -15.16 -10.34 4.39
N LEU A 182 -14.00 -10.23 3.76
CA LEU A 182 -13.70 -9.19 2.76
C LEU A 182 -13.96 -9.65 1.31
N GLU A 183 -14.42 -10.89 1.10
CA GLU A 183 -14.63 -11.50 -0.22
C GLU A 183 -13.40 -11.39 -1.15
N LEU A 184 -12.18 -11.48 -0.57
CA LEU A 184 -10.92 -11.31 -1.29
C LEU A 184 -10.50 -12.58 -2.03
N PHE A 185 -11.33 -13.03 -2.97
CA PHE A 185 -11.06 -14.22 -3.78
C PHE A 185 -11.26 -13.93 -5.25
N CYS A 186 -10.34 -14.47 -6.06
CA CYS A 186 -10.48 -14.44 -7.49
C CYS A 186 -11.70 -15.26 -7.90
N GLY A 187 -12.69 -14.60 -8.50
CA GLY A 187 -13.92 -15.25 -8.98
C GLY A 187 -13.72 -16.31 -10.08
N VAL A 188 -12.48 -16.58 -10.51
CA VAL A 188 -12.13 -17.61 -11.52
C VAL A 188 -11.33 -18.77 -10.92
N CYS A 189 -10.19 -18.50 -10.28
CA CYS A 189 -9.35 -19.57 -9.71
C CYS A 189 -9.67 -19.89 -8.24
N GLY A 190 -10.42 -19.04 -7.54
CA GLY A 190 -10.73 -19.21 -6.12
C GLY A 190 -9.56 -18.92 -5.17
N GLU A 191 -8.40 -18.51 -5.69
CA GLU A 191 -7.26 -18.09 -4.87
C GLU A 191 -7.52 -16.71 -4.23
N GLN A 192 -6.89 -16.47 -3.07
CA GLN A 192 -6.97 -15.20 -2.37
C GLN A 192 -6.33 -14.06 -3.17
N ILE A 193 -6.98 -12.90 -3.15
CA ILE A 193 -6.52 -11.65 -3.75
C ILE A 193 -5.85 -10.79 -2.68
N GLY A 194 -4.82 -10.04 -3.07
CA GLY A 194 -4.24 -8.99 -2.22
C GLY A 194 -3.14 -9.45 -1.26
N LEU A 195 -2.83 -10.75 -1.21
CA LEU A 195 -1.66 -11.25 -0.49
C LEU A 195 -0.33 -10.88 -1.17
N ILE A 196 -0.36 -10.80 -2.49
CA ILE A 196 0.78 -10.44 -3.34
C ILE A 196 0.35 -9.36 -4.34
N PRO A 197 1.27 -8.45 -4.72
CA PRO A 197 0.97 -7.36 -5.65
C PRO A 197 0.83 -7.92 -7.07
N GLU A 198 -0.37 -8.39 -7.39
CA GLU A 198 -0.77 -8.87 -8.71
C GLU A 198 -1.74 -7.91 -9.39
N GLY A 199 -1.74 -7.90 -10.72
CA GLY A 199 -2.75 -7.18 -11.48
C GLY A 199 -4.13 -7.80 -11.23
N LEU A 200 -5.13 -6.94 -11.04
CA LEU A 200 -6.53 -7.33 -10.86
C LEU A 200 -7.40 -6.69 -11.93
N ASP A 201 -8.39 -7.44 -12.39
CA ASP A 201 -9.40 -6.97 -13.33
C ASP A 201 -10.79 -7.06 -12.68
N PRO A 202 -11.57 -5.98 -12.70
CA PRO A 202 -12.94 -6.01 -12.21
C PRO A 202 -13.86 -6.67 -13.25
N LEU A 203 -14.78 -7.52 -12.78
CA LEU A 203 -15.90 -8.00 -13.58
C LEU A 203 -17.10 -7.04 -13.48
N PRO A 204 -18.01 -7.02 -14.47
CA PRO A 204 -19.21 -6.17 -14.45
C PRO A 204 -20.13 -6.37 -13.24
N CYS A 205 -20.00 -7.51 -12.55
CA CYS A 205 -20.76 -7.86 -11.35
C CYS A 205 -20.07 -7.44 -10.04
N GLY A 206 -18.99 -6.68 -10.10
CA GLY A 206 -18.24 -6.22 -8.92
C GLY A 206 -17.17 -7.19 -8.43
N HIS A 207 -17.21 -8.47 -8.80
CA HIS A 207 -16.19 -9.43 -8.41
C HIS A 207 -14.83 -9.09 -9.05
N LEU A 208 -13.76 -9.26 -8.29
CA LEU A 208 -12.38 -9.11 -8.76
C LEU A 208 -11.83 -10.45 -9.24
N ILE A 209 -10.96 -10.41 -10.24
CA ILE A 209 -10.19 -11.55 -10.71
C ILE A 209 -8.73 -11.15 -10.91
N HIS A 210 -7.81 -12.10 -10.86
CA HIS A 210 -6.44 -11.83 -11.29
C HIS A 210 -6.41 -11.49 -12.78
N SER A 211 -5.53 -10.57 -13.18
CA SER A 211 -5.30 -10.26 -14.60
C SER A 211 -4.84 -11.48 -15.39
N ARG A 212 -4.05 -12.37 -14.76
CA ARG A 212 -3.69 -13.67 -15.34
C ARG A 212 -4.88 -14.59 -15.60
N CYS A 213 -6.01 -14.37 -14.91
CA CYS A 213 -7.22 -15.17 -15.05
C CYS A 213 -8.19 -14.62 -16.11
N VAL A 214 -7.99 -13.39 -16.60
CA VAL A 214 -8.82 -12.79 -17.66
C VAL A 214 -8.88 -13.67 -18.93
N PRO A 215 -7.78 -14.27 -19.42
CA PRO A 215 -7.82 -15.15 -20.58
C PRO A 215 -8.74 -16.36 -20.40
N HIS A 216 -8.96 -16.86 -19.18
CA HIS A 216 -9.90 -17.96 -18.94
C HIS A 216 -11.38 -17.56 -19.12
N LEU A 217 -11.67 -16.26 -19.09
CA LEU A 217 -12.98 -15.67 -19.41
C LEU A 217 -13.08 -15.20 -20.87
N ALA A 218 -11.95 -14.90 -21.49
CA ALA A 218 -11.85 -14.47 -22.89
C ALA A 218 -11.84 -15.67 -23.85
N ARG A 219 -12.63 -15.59 -24.92
CA ARG A 219 -12.75 -16.65 -25.93
C ARG A 219 -11.50 -16.74 -26.81
N TYR A 220 -10.51 -17.53 -26.44
CA TYR A 220 -9.46 -17.95 -27.38
C TYR A 220 -9.20 -19.45 -27.39
N THR A 221 -10.27 -20.25 -27.38
CA THR A 221 -10.22 -21.63 -27.92
C THR A 221 -11.53 -21.94 -28.66
N TRP A 222 -11.45 -21.93 -29.99
CA TRP A 222 -12.35 -22.59 -30.94
C TRP A 222 -13.81 -22.09 -31.07
N GLY A 223 -14.02 -21.15 -32.00
CA GLY A 223 -15.07 -21.35 -33.03
C GLY A 223 -16.48 -20.81 -32.83
N ARG A 224 -16.82 -20.03 -31.78
CA ARG A 224 -18.14 -19.35 -31.71
C ARG A 224 -18.02 -17.86 -31.46
N LYS A 225 -18.70 -17.05 -32.28
CA LYS A 225 -18.78 -15.58 -32.18
C LYS A 225 -19.43 -15.11 -30.86
N GLY A 226 -18.77 -14.20 -30.13
CA GLY A 226 -19.44 -13.01 -29.59
C GLY A 226 -19.99 -12.91 -28.16
N ARG A 227 -19.69 -13.75 -27.15
CA ARG A 227 -20.17 -13.50 -25.74
C ARG A 227 -19.16 -13.92 -24.65
N ARG A 228 -18.70 -12.98 -23.80
CA ARG A 228 -17.85 -13.31 -22.63
C ARG A 228 -18.54 -14.36 -21.73
N ARG A 229 -17.76 -15.26 -21.12
CA ARG A 229 -18.31 -16.20 -20.13
C ARG A 229 -18.85 -15.39 -18.92
N PRO A 230 -19.97 -15.80 -18.32
CA PRO A 230 -20.46 -15.17 -17.09
C PRO A 230 -19.44 -15.34 -15.97
N CYS A 231 -19.50 -14.49 -14.94
CA CYS A 231 -18.69 -14.64 -13.74
C CYS A 231 -18.87 -16.05 -13.16
N PRO A 232 -17.81 -16.83 -12.91
CA PRO A 232 -17.96 -18.16 -12.34
C PRO A 232 -18.54 -18.15 -10.92
N SER A 233 -18.26 -17.10 -10.13
CA SER A 233 -18.75 -16.95 -8.75
C SER A 233 -20.26 -16.68 -8.68
N CYS A 234 -20.76 -15.63 -9.34
CA CYS A 234 -22.17 -15.24 -9.23
C CYS A 234 -23.03 -15.57 -10.47
N ARG A 235 -22.43 -16.10 -11.54
CA ARG A 235 -23.08 -16.39 -12.83
C ARG A 235 -23.72 -15.20 -13.54
N ALA A 236 -23.50 -13.98 -13.04
CA ALA A 236 -23.92 -12.77 -13.71
C ALA A 236 -23.29 -12.70 -15.10
N ARG A 237 -24.15 -12.59 -16.12
CA ARG A 237 -23.74 -12.24 -17.48
C ARG A 237 -23.46 -10.74 -17.47
N SER A 238 -22.49 -10.29 -18.25
CA SER A 238 -22.35 -8.87 -18.54
C SER A 238 -23.66 -8.38 -19.14
N SER A 239 -24.55 -7.83 -18.31
CA SER A 239 -25.61 -6.96 -18.79
C SER A 239 -24.90 -5.79 -19.45
N GLY A 240 -25.45 -5.32 -20.57
CA GLY A 240 -25.02 -4.05 -21.14
C GLY A 240 -24.94 -3.00 -20.04
N ASN A 241 -24.02 -2.07 -20.25
CA ASN A 241 -23.80 -0.88 -19.46
C ASN A 241 -25.06 -0.42 -18.70
N PRO A 242 -25.11 -0.40 -17.35
CA PRO A 242 -26.30 0.07 -16.62
C PRO A 242 -26.63 1.55 -16.87
N LEU A 243 -25.77 2.27 -17.60
CA LEU A 243 -25.94 3.67 -18.02
C LEU A 243 -26.50 3.84 -19.45
N SER A 244 -26.77 2.78 -20.21
CA SER A 244 -27.36 2.90 -21.56
C SER A 244 -28.88 2.74 -21.65
N ASP A 245 -29.55 2.39 -20.54
CA ASP A 245 -30.99 2.08 -20.53
C ASP A 245 -31.86 3.19 -19.91
N ARG A 246 -31.43 4.45 -20.02
CA ARG A 246 -32.29 5.62 -19.75
C ARG A 246 -32.26 6.57 -20.95
N ALA A 247 -33.11 6.26 -21.93
CA ALA A 247 -33.65 7.21 -22.89
C ALA A 247 -34.95 7.80 -22.33
#